data_AF-A0A935EGB7-F1
#
_entry.id   AF-A0A935EGB7-F1
#
_cell.length_a   1.000
_cell.length_b   1.000
_cell.length_c   1.000
_cell.angle_alpha   90.00
_cell.angle_beta   90.00
_cell.angle_gamma   90.00
#
_symmetry.space_group_name_H-M   'P 1'
#
loop_
_entity.id
_entity.type
_entity.pdbx_description
1 polymer ?
#
loop_
_entity_poly.entity_id
_entity_poly.type
_entity_poly.pdbx_seq_one_letter_code
_entity_poly.pdbx_strand_id
1 'polypeptide(L)'
;MTAALQILETVQSLVVETEDGALTLLIEGQGIAGPAGPTGPQGPVGPQGPATPATTLTQLGDVTVTAPAAGDVLMFTAPQNRWTNSNATGLVDGGNF
;
A
#
# COMPACT_ATOMS: atom_id res chain seq x y z
N MET A 1 16.02 -7.27 24.94
CA MET A 1 15.60 -8.45 25.73
C MET A 1 14.09 -8.54 25.62
N THR A 2 13.57 -9.45 24.80
CA THR A 2 12.12 -9.56 24.55
C THR A 2 11.60 -10.73 25.37
N ALA A 3 10.74 -10.46 26.35
CA ALA A 3 10.07 -11.50 27.12
C ALA A 3 8.86 -12.02 26.33
N ALA A 4 8.78 -13.33 26.11
CA ALA A 4 7.60 -13.97 25.54
C ALA A 4 6.62 -14.28 26.66
N LEU A 5 5.38 -13.83 26.53
CA LEU A 5 4.29 -14.15 27.45
C LEU A 5 3.83 -15.59 27.16
N GLN A 6 4.18 -16.54 28.02
CA GLN A 6 3.78 -17.93 27.88
C GLN A 6 2.52 -18.17 28.71
N ILE A 7 1.35 -18.22 28.06
CA ILE A 7 0.10 -18.62 28.71
C ILE A 7 0.10 -20.15 28.78
N LEU A 8 0.17 -20.68 30.00
CA LEU A 8 0.08 -22.12 30.27
C LEU A 8 -1.31 -22.42 30.87
N GLU A 9 -2.32 -22.51 30.03
CA GLU A 9 -3.65 -22.98 30.41
C GLU A 9 -3.88 -24.34 29.74
N THR A 10 -3.80 -25.42 30.53
CA THR A 10 -4.15 -26.77 30.08
C THR A 10 -5.62 -27.03 30.42
N VAL A 11 -6.43 -27.34 29.41
CA VAL A 11 -7.77 -27.89 29.59
C VAL A 11 -7.64 -29.42 29.45
N GLN A 12 -7.69 -30.14 30.56
CA GLN A 12 -7.75 -31.61 30.56
C GLN A 12 -9.20 -32.07 30.54
N SER A 13 -9.57 -32.85 29.52
CA SER A 13 -10.86 -33.54 29.48
C SER A 13 -10.68 -34.94 30.05
N LEU A 14 -11.50 -35.26 31.07
CA LEU A 14 -11.54 -36.59 31.67
C LEU A 14 -12.73 -37.36 31.11
N VAL A 15 -12.47 -38.45 30.39
CA VAL A 15 -13.52 -39.36 29.91
C VAL A 15 -13.59 -40.53 30.89
N VAL A 16 -14.81 -40.78 31.41
CA VAL A 16 -15.09 -41.92 32.29
C VAL A 16 -15.81 -42.98 31.48
N GLU A 17 -15.17 -44.12 31.30
CA GLU A 17 -15.73 -45.27 30.60
C GLU A 17 -15.97 -46.39 31.59
N THR A 18 -17.11 -47.07 31.48
CA THR A 18 -17.41 -48.28 32.24
C THR A 18 -17.57 -49.44 31.29
N GLU A 19 -16.64 -50.40 31.34
CA GLU A 19 -16.72 -51.67 30.62
C GLU A 19 -16.61 -52.80 31.67
N ASP A 20 -17.56 -53.75 31.64
CA ASP A 20 -17.63 -54.90 32.55
C ASP A 20 -17.45 -54.56 34.05
N GLY A 21 -17.96 -53.41 34.49
CA GLY A 21 -17.92 -52.96 35.88
C GLY A 21 -16.57 -52.38 36.34
N ALA A 22 -15.59 -52.26 35.45
CA ALA A 22 -14.36 -51.52 35.68
C ALA A 22 -14.52 -50.06 35.23
N LEU A 23 -14.09 -49.12 36.09
CA LEU A 23 -13.99 -47.70 35.76
C LEU A 23 -12.65 -47.43 35.09
N THR A 24 -12.68 -46.94 33.85
CA THR A 24 -11.51 -46.50 33.09
C THR A 24 -11.51 -44.97 32.99
N LEU A 25 -10.40 -44.34 33.34
CA LEU A 25 -10.18 -42.89 33.31
C LEU A 25 -9.22 -42.57 32.15
N LEU A 26 -9.72 -41.98 31.07
CA LEU A 26 -8.90 -41.55 29.94
C LEU A 26 -8.66 -40.03 30.00
N ILE A 27 -7.39 -39.63 30.06
CA ILE A 27 -6.98 -38.22 30.02
C ILE A 27 -6.65 -37.88 28.57
N GLU A 28 -7.56 -37.17 27.92
CA GLU A 28 -7.34 -36.69 26.55
C GLU A 28 -6.82 -35.25 26.59
N GLY A 29 -5.54 -35.08 26.25
CA GLY A 29 -4.98 -33.75 26.02
C GLY A 29 -5.29 -33.29 24.60
N GLN A 30 -6.25 -32.37 24.43
CA GLN A 30 -6.34 -31.65 23.15
C GLN A 30 -5.11 -30.74 23.01
N GLY A 31 -4.28 -31.02 22.01
CA GLY A 31 -3.17 -30.13 21.66
C GLY A 31 -3.71 -28.78 21.19
N ILE A 32 -3.31 -27.69 21.85
CA ILE A 32 -3.62 -26.34 21.37
C ILE A 32 -2.83 -26.05 20.10
N ALA A 33 -3.40 -25.21 19.23
CA ALA A 33 -2.66 -24.69 18.09
C ALA A 33 -1.41 -23.94 18.57
N GLY A 34 -0.29 -24.14 17.89
CA GLY A 34 0.95 -23.43 18.19
C GLY A 34 0.80 -21.92 18.01
N PRO A 35 1.75 -21.12 18.54
CA PRO A 35 1.72 -19.67 18.35
C PRO A 35 1.76 -19.32 16.86
N ALA A 36 1.23 -18.14 16.53
CA ALA A 36 1.39 -17.59 15.18
C ALA A 36 2.88 -17.50 14.82
N GLY A 37 3.20 -17.78 13.55
CA GLY A 37 4.56 -17.62 13.03
C GLY A 37 5.03 -16.15 13.08
N PRO A 38 6.34 -15.89 12.95
CA PRO A 38 6.85 -14.53 12.91
C PRO A 38 6.26 -13.75 11.72
N THR A 39 6.19 -12.43 11.85
CA THR A 39 5.90 -11.55 10.71
C THR A 39 6.96 -11.74 9.61
N GLY A 40 6.54 -11.72 8.34
CA GLY A 40 7.45 -11.80 7.20
C GLY A 40 8.41 -10.60 7.13
N PRO A 41 9.48 -10.68 6.32
CA PRO A 41 10.42 -9.58 6.14
C PRO A 41 9.72 -8.36 5.53
N GLN A 42 10.27 -7.17 5.77
CA GLN A 42 9.85 -5.96 5.08
C GLN A 42 10.12 -6.09 3.57
N GLY A 43 9.20 -5.57 2.75
CA GLY A 43 9.39 -5.49 1.30
C GLY A 43 10.56 -4.58 0.90
N PRO A 44 11.03 -4.66 -0.36
CA PRO A 44 12.12 -3.81 -0.85
C PRO A 44 11.74 -2.33 -0.79
N VAL A 45 12.76 -1.46 -0.68
CA VAL A 45 12.59 -0.02 -0.82
C VAL A 45 12.10 0.29 -2.25
N GLY A 46 11.16 1.22 -2.39
CA GLY A 46 10.68 1.67 -3.70
C GLY A 46 11.78 2.34 -4.54
N PRO A 47 11.58 2.50 -5.86
CA PRO A 47 12.54 3.18 -6.71
C PRO A 47 12.73 4.64 -6.27
N GLN A 48 13.94 5.16 -6.44
CA GLN A 48 14.23 6.57 -6.22
C GLN A 48 13.44 7.43 -7.23
N GLY A 49 12.88 8.55 -6.76
CA GLY A 49 12.22 9.51 -7.63
C GLY A 49 13.18 10.16 -8.64
N PRO A 50 12.68 10.81 -9.70
CA PRO A 50 13.50 11.46 -10.71
C PRO A 50 14.48 12.47 -10.09
N ALA A 51 15.73 12.45 -10.58
CA ALA A 51 16.89 13.11 -9.97
C ALA A 51 16.83 14.65 -9.96
N THR A 52 15.95 15.26 -10.73
CA THR A 52 15.81 16.72 -10.81
C THR A 52 14.36 17.11 -11.10
N PRO A 53 13.73 17.98 -10.29
CA PRO A 53 12.48 18.60 -10.70
C PRO A 53 12.74 19.47 -11.93
N ALA A 54 11.77 19.53 -12.85
CA ALA A 54 11.86 20.41 -14.01
C ALA A 54 11.95 21.88 -13.55
N THR A 55 12.98 22.58 -14.03
CA THR A 55 13.28 24.00 -13.79
C THR A 55 12.93 24.89 -14.99
N THR A 56 12.72 24.29 -16.17
CA THR A 56 12.28 24.97 -17.39
C THR A 56 11.17 24.17 -18.08
N LEU A 57 10.32 24.86 -18.85
CA LEU A 57 9.23 24.21 -19.61
C LEU A 57 9.74 23.14 -20.59
N THR A 58 10.97 23.29 -21.09
CA THR A 58 11.62 22.32 -22.00
C THR A 58 12.00 21.00 -21.33
N GLN A 59 12.01 20.93 -19.99
CA GLN A 59 12.34 19.71 -19.24
C GLN A 59 11.14 18.81 -18.97
N LEU A 60 9.92 19.26 -19.32
CA LEU A 60 8.71 18.47 -19.20
C LEU A 60 8.62 17.51 -20.41
N GLY A 61 8.96 16.24 -20.21
CA GLY A 61 8.99 15.22 -21.27
C GLY A 61 7.61 14.66 -21.65
N ASP A 62 6.59 14.93 -20.85
CA ASP A 62 5.19 14.52 -21.06
C ASP A 62 4.39 15.49 -21.95
N VAL A 63 5.01 16.62 -22.32
CA VAL A 63 4.41 17.67 -23.13
C VAL A 63 5.24 17.93 -24.38
N THR A 64 4.58 18.22 -25.49
CA THR A 64 5.26 18.71 -26.70
C THR A 64 5.33 20.23 -26.61
N VAL A 65 6.52 20.79 -26.37
CA VAL A 65 6.74 22.24 -26.34
C VAL A 65 7.54 22.63 -27.59
N THR A 66 6.87 23.20 -28.59
CA THR A 66 7.51 23.49 -29.90
C THR A 66 8.35 24.78 -29.92
N ALA A 67 8.13 25.72 -29.01
CA ALA A 67 9.01 26.86 -28.72
C ALA A 67 8.42 27.68 -27.55
N PRO A 68 8.94 27.56 -26.31
CA PRO A 68 8.42 28.36 -25.21
C PRO A 68 8.88 29.82 -25.34
N ALA A 69 7.93 30.76 -25.39
CA ALA A 69 8.14 32.20 -25.38
C ALA A 69 7.69 32.84 -24.05
N ALA A 70 8.17 34.05 -23.76
CA ALA A 70 7.69 34.81 -22.61
C ALA A 70 6.19 35.09 -22.77
N GLY A 71 5.40 34.75 -21.74
CA GLY A 71 3.94 34.88 -21.76
C GLY A 71 3.19 33.62 -22.19
N ASP A 72 3.86 32.48 -22.36
CA ASP A 72 3.17 31.20 -22.59
C ASP A 72 2.50 30.65 -21.31
N VAL A 73 1.29 30.07 -21.47
CA VAL A 73 0.52 29.41 -20.41
C VAL A 73 0.35 27.93 -20.74
N LEU A 74 0.53 27.06 -19.73
CA LEU A 74 0.17 25.65 -19.84
C LEU A 74 -1.31 25.47 -19.52
N MET A 75 -2.07 24.99 -20.50
CA MET A 75 -3.48 24.65 -20.33
C MET A 75 -3.64 23.12 -20.35
N PHE A 76 -4.34 22.56 -19.36
CA PHE A 76 -4.73 21.15 -19.40
C PHE A 76 -5.94 21.00 -20.33
N THR A 77 -5.81 20.17 -21.35
CA THR A 77 -6.88 19.98 -22.33
C THR A 77 -7.50 18.58 -22.18
N ALA A 78 -8.79 18.57 -21.83
CA ALA A 78 -9.65 17.40 -21.94
C ALA A 78 -10.37 17.42 -23.32
N PRO A 79 -10.65 16.26 -23.95
CA PRO A 79 -10.46 14.90 -23.45
C PRO A 79 -9.06 14.31 -23.74
N GLN A 80 -8.16 15.07 -24.37
CA GLN A 80 -6.82 14.55 -24.73
C GLN A 80 -5.94 14.24 -23.51
N ASN A 81 -6.40 14.61 -22.30
CA ASN A 81 -5.78 14.32 -21.01
C ASN A 81 -4.29 14.70 -20.98
N ARG A 82 -3.97 15.86 -21.61
CA ARG A 82 -2.61 16.32 -21.83
C ARG A 82 -2.51 17.83 -21.66
N TRP A 83 -1.37 18.29 -21.19
CA TRP A 83 -1.02 19.70 -21.13
C TRP A 83 -0.55 20.21 -22.51
N THR A 84 -0.99 21.41 -22.88
CA THR A 84 -0.61 22.11 -24.11
C THR A 84 -0.11 23.50 -23.78
N ASN A 85 1.02 23.91 -24.37
CA ASN A 85 1.49 25.29 -24.28
C ASN A 85 0.71 26.16 -25.27
N SER A 86 0.16 27.29 -24.81
CA SER A 86 -0.48 28.31 -25.62
C SER A 86 0.03 29.70 -25.24
N ASN A 87 0.25 30.57 -26.22
CA ASN A 87 0.70 31.94 -25.97
C ASN A 87 -0.43 32.78 -25.36
N ALA A 88 -0.21 33.40 -24.19
CA ALA A 88 -1.24 34.17 -23.48
C ALA A 88 -1.81 35.33 -24.30
N THR A 89 -1.04 35.92 -25.23
CA THR A 89 -1.55 37.05 -26.03
C THR A 89 -2.59 36.61 -27.06
N GLY A 90 -2.69 35.31 -27.35
CA GLY A 90 -3.76 34.72 -28.16
C GLY A 90 -4.96 34.22 -27.34
N LEU A 91 -4.83 34.18 -26.01
CA LEU A 91 -5.94 33.90 -25.09
C LEU A 91 -6.77 35.18 -24.93
N VAL A 92 -7.52 35.55 -25.97
CA VAL A 92 -8.65 36.45 -25.80
C VAL A 92 -9.64 35.73 -24.87
N ASP A 93 -9.79 36.23 -23.64
CA ASP A 93 -10.94 35.89 -22.79
C ASP A 93 -12.17 36.11 -23.67
N GLY A 94 -12.84 35.02 -24.03
CA GLY A 94 -13.83 34.95 -25.11
C GLY A 94 -15.06 35.76 -24.75
N GLY A 95 -14.91 37.09 -24.80
CA GLY A 95 -15.67 38.08 -24.05
C GLY A 95 -17.11 37.68 -23.81
N ASN A 96 -17.42 37.37 -22.56
CA ASN A 96 -18.78 37.42 -22.06
C ASN A 96 -18.78 37.59 -20.53
N PHE A 97 -18.60 38.84 -20.08
CA PHE A 97 -19.22 39.32 -18.85
C PHE A 97 -20.49 40.08 -19.24
#